data_AF-A0AAJ1PN57-F1
#
_entry.id   AF-A0AAJ1PN57-F1
#
_cell.length_a   1.000
_cell.length_b   1.000
_cell.length_c   1.000
_cell.angle_alpha   90.00
_cell.angle_beta   90.00
_cell.angle_gamma   90.00
#
_symmetry.space_group_name_H-M   'P 1'
#
loop_
_entity.id
_entity.type
_entity.pdbx_description
1 polymer ?
#
loop_
_entity_poly.entity_id
_entity_poly.type
_entity_poly.pdbx_seq_one_letter_code
_entity_poly.pdbx_strand_id
1 'polypeptide(L)'
;MKKIIYSILPSILFFLSISYLMFSGLNAAKAIKVQNKVFLVFVRALAEKDVLLAISESLSYILTEAILPSLPFLFLLGSGFLAIFIFKNEINYLSLTLMQIPFLMLASLLAGFSLTVFLTYIGILSSIILLKTFEPRKTAFLTGSYLVSRHLRLVFIFLAIGLFLSLYLNFESYKQEVLSGTFDIIKLVIPDIGKLQQEQAKIFANQCAEGMKKSINQSYQTVPSPTKETCEPVYSSVIAGIDDYKQEAIKQIENKTVSEERVREYVIENFPILEQTTKATPLILAVLLYSFLEVLKLFAALVFGLAYSAIKKK
;
A
#
# COMPACT_ATOMS: atom_id res chain seq x y z
N MET A 1 39.10 -26.62 -0.63
CA MET A 1 37.73 -27.15 -0.82
C MET A 1 36.77 -26.72 0.30
N LYS A 2 37.03 -27.04 1.58
CA LYS A 2 36.19 -26.61 2.74
C LYS A 2 35.84 -25.11 2.76
N LYS A 3 36.85 -24.23 2.61
CA LYS A 3 36.64 -22.76 2.58
C LYS A 3 35.68 -22.27 1.48
N ILE A 4 35.67 -22.95 0.34
CA ILE A 4 34.78 -22.64 -0.78
C ILE A 4 33.34 -23.08 -0.42
N ILE A 5 33.18 -24.28 0.13
CA ILE A 5 31.87 -24.81 0.57
C ILE A 5 31.22 -23.86 1.60
N TYR A 6 31.98 -23.41 2.61
CA TYR A 6 31.47 -22.45 3.61
C TYR A 6 31.18 -21.06 3.03
N SER A 7 31.78 -20.69 1.91
CA SER A 7 31.48 -19.43 1.21
C SER A 7 30.23 -19.57 0.30
N ILE A 8 29.94 -20.77 -0.20
CA ILE A 8 28.78 -21.05 -1.06
C ILE A 8 27.50 -21.12 -0.22
N LEU A 9 27.53 -21.76 0.96
CA LEU A 9 26.33 -21.98 1.77
C LEU A 9 25.54 -20.68 2.07
N PRO A 10 26.15 -19.58 2.57
CA PRO A 10 25.42 -18.32 2.77
C PRO A 10 24.85 -17.74 1.47
N SER A 11 25.57 -17.90 0.36
CA SER A 11 25.12 -17.45 -0.96
C SER A 11 23.86 -18.19 -1.42
N ILE A 12 23.82 -19.51 -1.20
CA ILE A 12 22.61 -20.32 -1.43
C ILE A 12 21.46 -19.85 -0.54
N LEU A 13 21.70 -19.59 0.74
CA LEU A 13 20.66 -19.12 1.67
C LEU A 13 20.09 -17.75 1.25
N PHE A 14 20.94 -16.83 0.80
CA PHE A 14 20.52 -15.54 0.26
C PHE A 14 19.76 -15.66 -1.05
N PHE A 15 20.19 -16.54 -1.94
CA PHE A 15 19.46 -16.83 -3.16
C PHE A 15 18.06 -17.40 -2.84
N LEU A 16 18.00 -18.42 -1.98
CA LEU A 16 16.74 -19.04 -1.57
C LEU A 16 15.81 -18.06 -0.87
N SER A 17 16.33 -17.13 -0.05
CA SER A 17 15.49 -16.13 0.59
C SER A 17 14.83 -15.21 -0.44
N ILE A 18 15.59 -14.71 -1.41
CA ILE A 18 15.08 -13.83 -2.46
C ILE A 18 14.13 -14.60 -3.38
N SER A 19 14.48 -15.81 -3.81
CA SER A 19 13.59 -16.69 -4.57
C SER A 19 12.29 -16.94 -3.83
N TYR A 20 12.34 -17.22 -2.54
CA TYR A 20 11.15 -17.40 -1.73
C TYR A 20 10.29 -16.12 -1.72
N LEU A 21 10.89 -14.93 -1.51
CA LEU A 21 10.15 -13.67 -1.56
C LEU A 21 9.41 -13.49 -2.90
N MET A 22 10.06 -13.84 -4.02
CA MET A 22 9.46 -13.77 -5.36
C MET A 22 8.28 -14.74 -5.55
N PHE A 23 8.40 -15.98 -5.07
CA PHE A 23 7.37 -17.00 -5.25
C PHE A 23 6.32 -17.04 -4.12
N SER A 24 6.54 -16.35 -3.01
CA SER A 24 5.62 -16.29 -1.86
C SER A 24 4.29 -15.59 -2.17
N GLY A 25 4.17 -14.93 -3.33
CA GLY A 25 3.02 -14.11 -3.67
C GLY A 25 3.01 -12.72 -3.02
N LEU A 26 4.01 -12.39 -2.17
CA LEU A 26 4.22 -11.07 -1.55
C LEU A 26 4.83 -10.08 -2.54
N ASN A 27 4.11 -9.80 -3.64
CA ASN A 27 4.49 -8.77 -4.61
C ASN A 27 3.88 -7.40 -4.25
N ALA A 28 4.24 -6.37 -5.02
CA ALA A 28 3.78 -5.01 -4.78
C ALA A 28 2.24 -4.87 -4.84
N ALA A 29 1.57 -5.57 -5.77
CA ALA A 29 0.12 -5.60 -5.86
C ALA A 29 -0.53 -6.25 -4.64
N LYS A 30 0.03 -7.36 -4.14
CA LYS A 30 -0.42 -8.01 -2.91
C LYS A 30 -0.21 -7.11 -1.71
N ALA A 31 0.91 -6.40 -1.62
CA ALA A 31 1.18 -5.45 -0.53
C ALA A 31 0.15 -4.31 -0.49
N ILE A 32 -0.21 -3.73 -1.65
CA ILE A 32 -1.29 -2.74 -1.77
C ILE A 32 -2.64 -3.34 -1.30
N LYS A 33 -2.97 -4.54 -1.78
CA LYS A 33 -4.23 -5.23 -1.40
C LYS A 33 -4.29 -5.52 0.10
N VAL A 34 -3.20 -5.99 0.70
CA VAL A 34 -3.11 -6.25 2.15
C VAL A 34 -3.26 -4.95 2.93
N GLN A 35 -2.54 -3.88 2.56
CA GLN A 35 -2.69 -2.57 3.20
C GLN A 35 -4.17 -2.15 3.21
N ASN A 36 -4.81 -2.13 2.05
CA ASN A 36 -6.20 -1.69 1.94
C ASN A 36 -7.13 -2.60 2.76
N LYS A 37 -6.97 -3.92 2.65
CA LYS A 37 -7.83 -4.87 3.37
C LYS A 37 -7.68 -4.78 4.89
N VAL A 38 -6.48 -4.52 5.41
CA VAL A 38 -6.26 -4.27 6.85
C VAL A 38 -7.10 -3.10 7.33
N PHE A 39 -7.06 -1.97 6.61
CA PHE A 39 -7.88 -0.81 6.93
C PHE A 39 -9.37 -1.11 6.82
N LEU A 40 -9.80 -1.81 5.78
CA LEU A 40 -11.22 -2.19 5.61
C LEU A 40 -11.71 -3.08 6.76
N VAL A 41 -10.92 -4.10 7.15
CA VAL A 41 -11.23 -4.98 8.28
C VAL A 41 -11.32 -4.18 9.57
N PHE A 42 -10.36 -3.27 9.79
CA PHE A 42 -10.33 -2.41 10.98
C PHE A 42 -11.59 -1.54 11.08
N VAL A 43 -11.90 -0.78 10.03
CA VAL A 43 -13.02 0.17 10.03
C VAL A 43 -14.35 -0.57 10.16
N ARG A 44 -14.50 -1.71 9.48
CA ARG A 44 -15.74 -2.50 9.55
C ARG A 44 -15.96 -3.07 10.94
N ALA A 45 -14.93 -3.69 11.52
CA ALA A 45 -15.02 -4.22 12.87
C ALA A 45 -15.22 -3.11 13.92
N LEU A 46 -14.65 -1.92 13.70
CA LEU A 46 -14.88 -0.76 14.56
C LEU A 46 -16.33 -0.24 14.47
N ALA A 47 -16.93 -0.28 13.29
CA ALA A 47 -18.32 0.14 13.08
C ALA A 47 -19.33 -0.87 13.65
N GLU A 48 -19.02 -2.17 13.57
CA GLU A 48 -19.93 -3.25 13.99
C GLU A 48 -19.72 -3.69 15.45
N LYS A 49 -18.54 -3.49 16.03
CA LYS A 49 -18.12 -4.03 17.34
C LYS A 49 -17.40 -2.96 18.18
N ASP A 50 -16.29 -3.32 18.83
CA ASP A 50 -15.45 -2.45 19.64
C ASP A 50 -14.02 -2.32 19.08
N VAL A 51 -13.25 -1.41 19.66
CA VAL A 51 -11.87 -1.11 19.25
C VAL A 51 -10.94 -2.32 19.42
N LEU A 52 -11.11 -3.12 20.47
CA LEU A 52 -10.21 -4.23 20.78
C LEU A 52 -10.37 -5.38 19.78
N LEU A 53 -11.61 -5.71 19.44
CA LEU A 53 -11.94 -6.70 18.43
C LEU A 53 -11.50 -6.23 17.04
N ALA A 54 -11.67 -4.95 16.73
CA ALA A 54 -11.17 -4.38 15.47
C ALA A 54 -9.65 -4.51 15.34
N ILE A 55 -8.89 -4.19 16.40
CA ILE A 55 -7.44 -4.39 16.44
C ILE A 55 -7.09 -5.88 16.28
N SER A 56 -7.78 -6.76 17.02
CA SER A 56 -7.52 -8.20 16.98
C SER A 56 -7.74 -8.79 15.59
N GLU A 57 -8.83 -8.44 14.92
CA GLU A 57 -9.14 -8.94 13.57
C GLU A 57 -8.15 -8.40 12.54
N SER A 58 -7.79 -7.12 12.60
CA SER A 58 -6.77 -6.55 11.72
C SER A 58 -5.40 -7.17 11.95
N LEU A 59 -5.01 -7.42 13.20
CA LEU A 59 -3.76 -8.11 13.53
C LEU A 59 -3.76 -9.56 13.06
N SER A 60 -4.88 -10.27 13.22
CA SER A 60 -5.05 -11.64 12.70
C SER A 60 -4.85 -11.68 11.18
N TYR A 61 -5.45 -10.72 10.47
CA TYR A 61 -5.29 -10.60 9.03
C TYR A 61 -3.84 -10.27 8.62
N ILE A 62 -3.17 -9.33 9.30
CA ILE A 62 -1.74 -9.03 9.07
C ILE A 62 -0.88 -10.28 9.33
N LEU A 63 -1.20 -11.03 10.39
CA LEU A 63 -0.47 -12.23 10.78
C LEU A 63 -0.52 -13.29 9.67
N THR A 64 -1.70 -13.57 9.13
CA THR A 64 -1.90 -14.60 8.10
C THR A 64 -1.40 -14.18 6.73
N GLU A 65 -1.64 -12.93 6.33
CA GLU A 65 -1.40 -12.49 4.96
C GLU A 65 -0.02 -11.85 4.73
N ALA A 66 0.66 -11.41 5.80
CA ALA A 66 1.97 -10.74 5.70
C ALA A 66 3.04 -11.34 6.61
N ILE A 67 2.77 -11.55 7.90
CA ILE A 67 3.79 -12.01 8.84
C ILE A 67 4.21 -13.45 8.55
N LEU A 68 3.26 -14.40 8.57
CA LEU A 68 3.57 -15.82 8.36
C LEU A 68 4.27 -16.05 7.01
N PRO A 69 3.81 -15.46 5.88
CA PRO A 69 4.50 -15.60 4.60
C PRO A 69 5.85 -14.88 4.54
N SER A 70 6.17 -13.92 5.42
CA SER A 70 7.49 -13.26 5.41
C SER A 70 8.52 -13.97 6.30
N LEU A 71 8.09 -14.87 7.20
CA LEU A 71 9.01 -15.58 8.11
C LEU A 71 10.10 -16.38 7.39
N PRO A 72 9.82 -17.19 6.35
CA PRO A 72 10.89 -17.98 5.72
C PRO A 72 11.96 -17.10 5.06
N PHE A 73 11.56 -15.98 4.45
CA PHE A 73 12.50 -14.98 3.93
C PHE A 73 13.43 -14.45 5.04
N LEU A 74 12.87 -14.07 6.19
CA LEU A 74 13.61 -13.55 7.33
C LEU A 74 14.57 -14.58 7.93
N PHE A 75 14.12 -15.83 8.09
CA PHE A 75 14.94 -16.90 8.65
C PHE A 75 16.04 -17.35 7.70
N LEU A 76 15.80 -17.39 6.38
CA LEU A 76 16.83 -17.71 5.40
C LEU A 76 17.92 -16.62 5.35
N LEU A 77 17.53 -15.34 5.32
CA LEU A 77 18.48 -14.22 5.40
C LEU A 77 19.28 -14.24 6.71
N GLY A 78 18.60 -14.36 7.85
CA GLY A 78 19.24 -14.40 9.16
C GLY A 78 20.21 -15.57 9.30
N SER A 79 19.85 -16.74 8.78
CA SER A 79 20.71 -17.93 8.74
C SER A 79 21.94 -17.70 7.87
N GLY A 80 21.78 -17.04 6.71
CA GLY A 80 22.91 -16.66 5.86
C GLY A 80 23.92 -15.77 6.59
N PHE A 81 23.46 -14.72 7.26
CA PHE A 81 24.34 -13.86 8.05
C PHE A 81 24.98 -14.57 9.25
N LEU A 82 24.21 -15.40 9.97
CA LEU A 82 24.73 -16.15 11.10
C LEU A 82 25.79 -17.17 10.64
N ALA A 83 25.57 -17.86 9.52
CA ALA A 83 26.53 -18.78 8.93
C ALA A 83 27.85 -18.08 8.58
N ILE A 84 27.79 -16.89 7.96
CA ILE A 84 29.00 -16.11 7.65
C ILE A 84 29.79 -15.81 8.94
N PHE A 85 29.08 -15.43 10.00
CA PHE A 85 29.72 -15.06 11.25
C PHE A 85 30.32 -16.26 12.01
N ILE A 86 29.62 -17.39 12.06
CA ILE A 86 30.12 -18.62 12.69
C ILE A 86 31.36 -19.13 11.96
N PHE A 87 31.32 -19.17 10.62
CA PHE A 87 32.43 -19.68 9.81
C PHE A 87 33.40 -18.58 9.36
N LYS A 88 33.47 -17.44 10.08
CA LYS A 88 34.24 -16.26 9.65
C LYS A 88 35.73 -16.53 9.36
N ASN A 89 36.33 -17.49 10.08
CA ASN A 89 37.74 -17.88 9.92
C ASN A 89 37.95 -18.86 8.76
N GLU A 90 36.88 -19.52 8.31
CA GLU A 90 36.89 -20.53 7.26
C GLU A 90 36.39 -19.98 5.92
N ILE A 91 35.73 -18.82 5.92
CA ILE A 91 35.21 -18.17 4.71
C ILE A 91 36.27 -17.33 4.02
N ASN A 92 36.34 -17.44 2.69
CA ASN A 92 37.02 -16.48 1.85
C ASN A 92 36.02 -15.42 1.40
N TYR A 93 36.08 -14.22 1.99
CA TYR A 93 35.15 -13.13 1.68
C TYR A 93 35.14 -12.72 0.21
N LEU A 94 36.30 -12.79 -0.50
CA LEU A 94 36.35 -12.51 -1.93
C LEU A 94 35.53 -13.54 -2.72
N SER A 95 35.67 -14.82 -2.37
CA SER A 95 34.88 -15.90 -2.97
C SER A 95 33.39 -15.74 -2.64
N LEU A 96 33.03 -15.41 -1.40
CA LEU A 96 31.65 -15.17 -0.98
C LEU A 96 31.01 -14.03 -1.79
N THR A 97 31.71 -12.90 -1.99
CA THR A 97 31.19 -11.78 -2.77
C THR A 97 31.07 -12.10 -4.25
N LEU A 98 32.05 -12.79 -4.83
CA LEU A 98 32.00 -13.21 -6.24
C LEU A 98 30.87 -14.20 -6.50
N MET A 99 30.58 -15.09 -5.55
CA MET A 99 29.47 -16.05 -5.66
C MET A 99 28.10 -15.37 -5.64
N GLN A 100 27.95 -14.15 -5.07
CA GLN A 100 26.67 -13.45 -5.14
C GLN A 100 26.30 -13.03 -6.57
N ILE A 101 27.27 -12.82 -7.46
CA ILE A 101 27.03 -12.36 -8.84
C ILE A 101 26.20 -13.36 -9.65
N PRO A 102 26.58 -14.65 -9.78
CA PRO A 102 25.76 -15.62 -10.50
C PRO A 102 24.38 -15.84 -9.84
N PHE A 103 24.30 -15.80 -8.51
CA PHE A 103 23.01 -15.91 -7.82
C PHE A 103 22.12 -14.68 -8.02
N LEU A 104 22.68 -13.48 -8.09
CA LEU A 104 21.97 -12.25 -8.47
C LEU A 104 21.46 -12.34 -9.91
N MET A 105 22.29 -12.78 -10.85
CA MET A 105 21.89 -12.95 -12.25
C MET A 105 20.73 -13.95 -12.36
N LEU A 106 20.85 -15.10 -11.70
CA LEU A 106 19.81 -16.12 -11.69
C LEU A 106 18.51 -15.60 -11.03
N ALA A 107 18.61 -14.94 -9.87
CA ALA A 107 17.44 -14.37 -9.21
C ALA A 107 16.78 -13.29 -10.05
N SER A 108 17.55 -12.42 -10.71
CA SER A 108 17.03 -11.36 -11.58
C SER A 108 16.33 -11.94 -12.81
N LEU A 109 16.87 -12.99 -13.43
CA LEU A 109 16.22 -13.70 -14.53
C LEU A 109 14.87 -14.28 -14.11
N LEU A 110 14.82 -14.94 -12.94
CA LEU A 110 13.57 -15.47 -12.38
C LEU A 110 12.56 -14.36 -12.01
N ALA A 111 13.05 -13.17 -11.66
CA ALA A 111 12.24 -12.01 -11.27
C ALA A 111 11.74 -11.17 -12.44
N GLY A 112 12.12 -11.48 -13.69
CA GLY A 112 11.91 -10.57 -14.82
C GLY A 112 12.65 -9.23 -14.69
N PHE A 113 13.87 -9.25 -14.15
CA PHE A 113 14.71 -8.07 -13.90
C PHE A 113 14.09 -7.01 -12.97
N SER A 114 13.38 -7.46 -11.94
CA SER A 114 12.82 -6.58 -10.91
C SER A 114 13.90 -5.76 -10.18
N LEU A 115 13.75 -4.43 -10.19
CA LEU A 115 14.61 -3.49 -9.47
C LEU A 115 14.64 -3.78 -7.94
N THR A 116 13.53 -4.26 -7.39
CA THR A 116 13.44 -4.65 -5.98
C THR A 116 14.44 -5.76 -5.65
N VAL A 117 14.61 -6.75 -6.53
CA VAL A 117 15.57 -7.86 -6.36
C VAL A 117 17.01 -7.35 -6.42
N PHE A 118 17.30 -6.49 -7.41
CA PHE A 118 18.63 -5.91 -7.58
C PHE A 118 19.06 -5.11 -6.35
N LEU A 119 18.20 -4.22 -5.85
CA LEU A 119 18.50 -3.41 -4.66
C LEU A 119 18.60 -4.26 -3.40
N THR A 120 17.77 -5.29 -3.25
CA THR A 120 17.87 -6.23 -2.11
C THR A 120 19.24 -6.91 -2.08
N TYR A 121 19.76 -7.35 -3.24
CA TYR A 121 21.11 -7.92 -3.33
C TYR A 121 22.22 -6.92 -3.02
N ILE A 122 22.06 -5.65 -3.42
CA ILE A 122 22.98 -4.58 -3.00
C ILE A 122 22.99 -4.48 -1.47
N GLY A 123 21.82 -4.49 -0.82
CA GLY A 123 21.73 -4.51 0.64
C GLY A 123 22.43 -5.73 1.28
N ILE A 124 22.35 -6.91 0.66
CA ILE A 124 23.07 -8.10 1.11
C ILE A 124 24.59 -7.90 0.97
N LEU A 125 25.07 -7.44 -0.19
CA LEU A 125 26.49 -7.19 -0.43
C LEU A 125 27.06 -6.14 0.53
N SER A 126 26.37 -5.03 0.72
CA SER A 126 26.72 -4.00 1.70
C SER A 126 26.77 -4.57 3.13
N SER A 127 25.83 -5.45 3.47
CA SER A 127 25.82 -6.13 4.78
C SER A 127 27.02 -7.07 4.95
N ILE A 128 27.37 -7.86 3.92
CA ILE A 128 28.55 -8.74 3.94
C ILE A 128 29.83 -7.94 4.14
N ILE A 129 29.98 -6.79 3.48
CA ILE A 129 31.15 -5.91 3.62
C ILE A 129 31.26 -5.41 5.06
N LEU A 130 30.15 -4.94 5.65
CA LEU A 130 30.13 -4.44 7.03
C LEU A 130 30.31 -5.54 8.09
N LEU A 131 30.05 -6.80 7.75
CA LEU A 131 30.23 -7.92 8.67
C LEU A 131 31.72 -8.14 9.00
N LYS A 132 32.65 -7.72 8.11
CA LYS A 132 34.10 -7.80 8.35
C LYS A 132 34.55 -6.97 9.55
N THR A 133 33.89 -5.86 9.82
CA THR A 133 34.21 -4.94 10.92
C THR A 133 33.32 -5.16 12.14
N PHE A 134 32.57 -6.28 12.17
CA PHE A 134 31.67 -6.57 13.27
C PHE A 134 32.44 -7.10 14.50
N GLU A 135 32.30 -6.38 15.62
CA GLU A 135 32.87 -6.78 16.90
C GLU A 135 31.84 -7.53 17.77
N PRO A 136 32.21 -8.67 18.38
CA PRO A 136 31.34 -9.41 19.29
C PRO A 136 30.94 -8.58 20.52
N ARG A 137 29.73 -8.80 21.05
CA ARG A 137 29.26 -8.18 22.30
C ARG A 137 29.59 -9.03 23.52
N LYS A 138 29.36 -8.45 24.72
CA LYS A 138 29.65 -9.07 26.04
C LYS A 138 29.09 -10.49 26.18
N THR A 139 27.89 -10.77 25.69
CA THR A 139 27.28 -12.11 25.77
C THR A 139 27.07 -12.71 24.38
N ALA A 140 27.06 -14.04 24.30
CA ALA A 140 26.81 -14.77 23.06
C ALA A 140 25.44 -14.39 22.48
N PHE A 141 24.38 -14.46 23.30
CA PHE A 141 23.03 -14.07 22.89
C PHE A 141 22.99 -12.66 22.25
N LEU A 142 23.53 -11.65 22.95
CA LEU A 142 23.55 -10.28 22.43
C LEU A 142 24.37 -10.13 21.15
N THR A 143 25.42 -10.94 20.99
CA THR A 143 26.22 -10.97 19.75
C THR A 143 25.38 -11.47 18.58
N GLY A 144 24.73 -12.63 18.72
CA GLY A 144 23.89 -13.21 17.68
C GLY A 144 22.69 -12.32 17.31
N SER A 145 21.98 -11.81 18.33
CA SER A 145 20.84 -10.92 18.11
C SER A 145 21.23 -9.61 17.43
N TYR A 146 22.32 -8.97 17.89
CA TYR A 146 22.76 -7.70 17.32
C TYR A 146 23.30 -7.85 15.90
N LEU A 147 24.05 -8.92 15.62
CA LEU A 147 24.53 -9.25 14.29
C LEU A 147 23.37 -9.32 13.28
N VAL A 148 22.42 -10.22 13.53
CA VAL A 148 21.30 -10.44 12.60
C VAL A 148 20.43 -9.20 12.50
N SER A 149 20.12 -8.53 13.62
CA SER A 149 19.34 -7.29 13.62
C SER A 149 19.96 -6.19 12.76
N ARG A 150 21.28 -5.96 12.91
CA ARG A 150 21.99 -4.92 12.17
C ARG A 150 22.00 -5.21 10.66
N HIS A 151 22.27 -6.45 10.27
CA HIS A 151 22.38 -6.81 8.86
C HIS A 151 21.01 -6.91 8.17
N LEU A 152 19.99 -7.45 8.85
CA LEU A 152 18.61 -7.44 8.33
C LEU A 152 18.10 -6.02 8.12
N ARG A 153 18.34 -5.09 9.07
CA ARG A 153 17.97 -3.68 8.90
C ARG A 153 18.51 -3.10 7.59
N LEU A 154 19.77 -3.35 7.30
CA LEU A 154 20.40 -2.82 6.10
C LEU A 154 19.75 -3.41 4.83
N VAL A 155 19.51 -4.72 4.80
CA VAL A 155 18.76 -5.34 3.69
C VAL A 155 17.36 -4.74 3.55
N PHE A 156 16.66 -4.47 4.65
CA PHE A 156 15.31 -3.89 4.61
C PHE A 156 15.28 -2.46 4.08
N ILE A 157 16.28 -1.64 4.39
CA ILE A 157 16.40 -0.29 3.82
C ILE A 157 16.45 -0.39 2.29
N PHE A 158 17.33 -1.24 1.76
CA PHE A 158 17.45 -1.41 0.32
C PHE A 158 16.23 -2.08 -0.32
N LEU A 159 15.60 -3.03 0.36
CA LEU A 159 14.35 -3.64 -0.10
C LEU A 159 13.21 -2.60 -0.17
N ALA A 160 13.09 -1.72 0.83
CA ALA A 160 12.08 -0.66 0.85
C ALA A 160 12.33 0.39 -0.25
N ILE A 161 13.59 0.80 -0.46
CA ILE A 161 13.98 1.67 -1.57
C ILE A 161 13.67 0.99 -2.91
N GLY A 162 13.94 -0.32 -3.02
CA GLY A 162 13.66 -1.10 -4.21
C GLY A 162 12.17 -1.18 -4.52
N LEU A 163 11.35 -1.46 -3.51
CA LEU A 163 9.90 -1.47 -3.67
C LEU A 163 9.36 -0.08 -4.05
N PHE A 164 9.84 0.98 -3.38
CA PHE A 164 9.47 2.36 -3.69
C PHE A 164 9.74 2.69 -5.16
N LEU A 165 10.97 2.48 -5.62
CA LEU A 165 11.36 2.78 -7.00
C LEU A 165 10.62 1.87 -7.99
N SER A 166 10.44 0.59 -7.68
CA SER A 166 9.67 -0.33 -8.53
C SER A 166 8.22 0.13 -8.70
N LEU A 167 7.56 0.58 -7.62
CA LEU A 167 6.20 1.09 -7.67
C LEU A 167 6.11 2.45 -8.32
N TYR A 168 7.07 3.34 -8.06
CA TYR A 168 7.09 4.68 -8.63
C TYR A 168 7.28 4.64 -10.15
N LEU A 169 8.25 3.85 -10.64
CA LEU A 169 8.54 3.73 -12.07
C LEU A 169 7.43 3.00 -12.84
N ASN A 170 6.70 2.10 -12.18
CA ASN A 170 5.61 1.34 -12.79
C ASN A 170 4.23 1.76 -12.26
N PHE A 171 4.09 3.01 -11.81
CA PHE A 171 2.90 3.47 -11.09
C PHE A 171 1.60 3.25 -11.87
N GLU A 172 1.61 3.48 -13.19
CA GLU A 172 0.44 3.29 -14.05
C GLU A 172 -0.07 1.83 -14.02
N SER A 173 0.80 0.85 -13.80
CA SER A 173 0.41 -0.57 -13.68
C SER A 173 -0.35 -0.89 -12.37
N TYR A 174 -0.24 -0.03 -11.34
CA TYR A 174 -0.86 -0.26 -10.03
C TYR A 174 -1.92 0.78 -9.67
N LYS A 175 -2.07 1.82 -10.48
CA LYS A 175 -2.98 2.95 -10.23
C LYS A 175 -4.43 2.50 -10.06
N GLN A 176 -4.89 1.55 -10.87
CA GLN A 176 -6.23 0.96 -10.79
C GLN A 176 -6.47 0.28 -9.43
N GLU A 177 -5.55 -0.59 -8.99
CA GLU A 177 -5.61 -1.23 -7.67
C GLU A 177 -5.63 -0.22 -6.52
N VAL A 178 -4.80 0.83 -6.57
CA VAL A 178 -4.75 1.86 -5.52
C VAL A 178 -6.06 2.64 -5.46
N LEU A 179 -6.59 3.06 -6.63
CA LEU A 179 -7.85 3.79 -6.70
C LEU A 179 -9.02 2.95 -6.21
N SER A 180 -9.09 1.68 -6.62
CA SER A 180 -10.17 0.77 -6.19
C SER A 180 -10.16 0.59 -4.68
N GLY A 181 -8.99 0.31 -4.09
CA GLY A 181 -8.92 0.10 -2.64
C GLY A 181 -9.18 1.37 -1.83
N THR A 182 -8.79 2.54 -2.34
CA THR A 182 -9.10 3.81 -1.67
C THR A 182 -10.59 4.13 -1.75
N PHE A 183 -11.23 3.84 -2.88
CA PHE A 183 -12.67 4.01 -3.06
C PHE A 183 -13.49 3.13 -2.10
N ASP A 184 -13.08 1.88 -1.89
CA ASP A 184 -13.73 0.98 -0.92
C ASP A 184 -13.66 1.52 0.51
N ILE A 185 -12.55 2.17 0.88
CA ILE A 185 -12.40 2.83 2.18
C ILE A 185 -13.35 4.02 2.30
N ILE A 186 -13.46 4.86 1.26
CA ILE A 186 -14.36 6.01 1.28
C ILE A 186 -15.82 5.58 1.38
N LYS A 187 -16.22 4.52 0.67
CA LYS A 187 -17.57 3.93 0.78
C LYS A 187 -17.92 3.48 2.21
N LEU A 188 -16.94 3.01 2.98
CA LEU A 188 -17.18 2.63 4.38
C LEU A 188 -17.32 3.83 5.31
N VAL A 189 -16.56 4.89 5.08
CA VAL A 189 -16.62 6.11 5.90
C VAL A 189 -17.86 6.94 5.57
N ILE A 190 -18.28 6.91 4.30
CA ILE A 190 -19.47 7.61 3.81
C ILE A 190 -20.42 6.55 3.22
N PRO A 191 -21.22 5.87 4.05
CA PRO A 191 -22.05 4.74 3.61
C PRO A 191 -23.16 5.11 2.61
N ASP A 192 -23.43 6.41 2.41
CA ASP A 192 -24.52 6.93 1.57
C ASP A 192 -24.04 7.93 0.50
N ILE A 193 -22.84 7.74 -0.09
CA ILE A 193 -22.35 8.64 -1.17
C ILE A 193 -23.35 8.76 -2.33
N GLY A 194 -24.08 7.68 -2.64
CA GLY A 194 -25.15 7.72 -3.64
C GLY A 194 -26.26 8.71 -3.28
N LYS A 195 -26.65 8.81 -2.00
CA LYS A 195 -27.62 9.82 -1.54
C LYS A 195 -27.04 11.22 -1.58
N LEU A 196 -25.77 11.40 -1.20
CA LEU A 196 -25.10 12.71 -1.31
C LEU A 196 -25.05 13.20 -2.77
N GLN A 197 -24.79 12.31 -3.72
CA GLN A 197 -24.84 12.63 -5.14
C GLN A 197 -26.27 13.00 -5.59
N GLN A 198 -27.28 12.25 -5.15
CA GLN A 198 -28.69 12.59 -5.41
C GLN A 198 -29.06 13.95 -4.82
N GLU A 199 -28.65 14.25 -3.59
CA GLU A 199 -28.90 15.54 -2.93
C GLU A 199 -28.22 16.70 -3.67
N GLN A 200 -26.96 16.55 -4.08
CA GLN A 200 -26.31 17.57 -4.91
C GLN A 200 -27.02 17.76 -6.25
N ALA A 201 -27.45 16.68 -6.91
CA ALA A 201 -28.21 16.79 -8.15
C ALA A 201 -29.55 17.53 -7.94
N LYS A 202 -30.24 17.32 -6.82
CA LYS A 202 -31.44 18.08 -6.45
C LYS A 202 -31.13 19.55 -6.21
N ILE A 203 -30.04 19.87 -5.51
CA ILE A 203 -29.58 21.25 -5.29
C ILE A 203 -29.33 21.95 -6.63
N PHE A 204 -28.64 21.27 -7.55
CA PHE A 204 -28.37 21.81 -8.89
C PHE A 204 -29.66 22.06 -9.68
N ALA A 205 -30.60 21.11 -9.68
CA ALA A 205 -31.91 21.28 -10.34
C ALA A 205 -32.68 22.49 -9.77
N ASN A 206 -32.67 22.65 -8.44
CA ASN A 206 -33.28 23.81 -7.78
C ASN A 206 -32.60 25.14 -8.18
N GLN A 207 -31.27 25.19 -8.16
CA GLN A 207 -30.51 26.39 -8.55
C GLN A 207 -30.74 26.76 -10.02
N CYS A 208 -30.82 25.76 -10.91
CA CYS A 208 -31.09 25.97 -12.33
C CYS A 208 -32.51 26.54 -12.54
N ALA A 209 -33.53 25.93 -11.91
CA ALA A 209 -34.91 26.41 -11.98
C ALA A 209 -35.05 27.84 -11.43
N GLU A 210 -34.45 28.14 -10.27
CA GLU A 210 -34.47 29.49 -9.70
C GLU A 210 -33.69 30.50 -10.56
N GLY A 211 -32.57 30.08 -11.16
CA GLY A 211 -31.82 30.89 -12.13
C GLY A 211 -32.66 31.25 -13.36
N MET A 212 -33.37 30.28 -13.93
CA MET A 212 -34.29 30.52 -15.06
C MET A 212 -35.43 31.46 -14.67
N LYS A 213 -36.09 31.21 -13.53
CA LYS A 213 -37.15 32.09 -13.02
C LYS A 213 -36.67 33.51 -12.81
N LYS A 214 -35.49 33.69 -12.20
CA LYS A 214 -34.91 35.00 -11.95
C LYS A 214 -34.62 35.73 -13.26
N SER A 215 -34.04 35.05 -14.25
CA SER A 215 -33.77 35.61 -15.58
C SER A 215 -35.07 36.05 -16.26
N ILE A 216 -36.11 35.22 -16.24
CA ILE A 216 -37.39 35.51 -16.89
C ILE A 216 -38.13 36.63 -16.15
N ASN A 217 -38.12 36.64 -14.82
CA ASN A 217 -38.68 37.72 -14.02
C ASN A 217 -37.96 39.04 -14.30
N GLN A 218 -36.63 39.04 -14.37
CA GLN A 218 -35.87 40.25 -14.74
C GLN A 218 -36.28 40.77 -16.12
N SER A 219 -36.35 39.90 -17.13
CA SER A 219 -36.81 40.29 -18.47
C SER A 219 -38.24 40.82 -18.43
N TYR A 220 -39.17 40.13 -17.78
CA TYR A 220 -40.56 40.56 -17.65
C TYR A 220 -40.69 41.92 -16.94
N GLN A 221 -39.91 42.16 -15.88
CA GLN A 221 -39.93 43.43 -15.15
C GLN A 221 -39.46 44.63 -15.98
N THR A 222 -38.60 44.42 -16.97
CA THR A 222 -38.12 45.48 -17.88
C THR A 222 -39.09 45.85 -19.00
N VAL A 223 -40.17 45.08 -19.18
CA VAL A 223 -41.18 45.32 -20.21
C VAL A 223 -42.12 46.48 -19.80
N PRO A 224 -42.55 47.37 -20.72
CA PRO A 224 -43.55 48.40 -20.45
C PRO A 224 -44.89 47.84 -19.95
N SER A 225 -45.58 48.56 -19.05
CA SER A 225 -46.85 48.13 -18.42
C SER A 225 -47.93 47.58 -19.37
N PRO A 226 -48.27 48.22 -20.50
CA PRO A 226 -49.31 47.67 -21.39
C PRO A 226 -48.91 46.32 -22.02
N THR A 227 -47.61 46.11 -22.26
CA THR A 227 -47.09 44.84 -22.77
C THR A 227 -46.99 43.79 -21.66
N LYS A 228 -46.75 44.20 -20.39
CA LYS A 228 -46.82 43.29 -19.24
C LYS A 228 -48.19 42.64 -19.08
N GLU A 229 -49.27 43.44 -19.09
CA GLU A 229 -50.64 42.91 -18.98
C GLU A 229 -50.98 41.89 -20.09
N THR A 230 -50.48 42.13 -21.30
CA THR A 230 -50.72 41.22 -22.44
C THR A 230 -49.88 39.94 -22.34
N CYS A 231 -48.66 40.03 -21.76
CA CYS A 231 -47.73 38.92 -21.62
C CYS A 231 -47.85 38.17 -20.29
N GLU A 232 -48.64 38.66 -19.34
CA GLU A 232 -48.84 38.04 -18.02
C GLU A 232 -49.25 36.55 -18.08
N PRO A 233 -50.16 36.13 -18.97
CA PRO A 233 -50.53 34.72 -19.08
C PRO A 233 -49.36 33.85 -19.55
N VAL A 234 -48.54 34.38 -20.47
CA VAL A 234 -47.36 33.69 -21.00
C VAL A 234 -46.28 33.60 -19.94
N TYR A 235 -46.01 34.70 -19.24
CA TYR A 235 -45.08 34.73 -18.10
C TYR A 235 -45.48 33.69 -17.05
N SER A 236 -46.75 33.71 -16.62
CA SER A 236 -47.29 32.77 -15.63
C SER A 236 -47.16 31.31 -16.09
N SER A 237 -47.49 31.02 -17.36
CA SER A 237 -47.36 29.68 -17.94
C SER A 237 -45.91 29.19 -18.00
N VAL A 238 -44.96 30.08 -18.28
CA VAL A 238 -43.53 29.72 -18.35
C VAL A 238 -42.97 29.48 -16.95
N ILE A 239 -43.34 30.29 -15.96
CA ILE A 239 -42.93 30.06 -14.56
C ILE A 239 -43.50 28.74 -14.04
N ALA A 240 -44.78 28.44 -14.33
CA ALA A 240 -45.40 27.16 -13.99
C ALA A 240 -44.67 25.98 -14.66
N GLY A 241 -44.34 26.09 -15.96
CA GLY A 241 -43.57 25.06 -16.67
C GLY A 241 -42.17 24.82 -16.08
N ILE A 242 -41.51 25.85 -15.54
CA ILE A 242 -40.22 25.71 -14.85
C ILE A 242 -40.40 24.98 -13.51
N ASP A 243 -41.48 25.24 -12.78
CA ASP A 243 -41.80 24.50 -11.55
C ASP A 243 -42.13 23.04 -11.82
N ASP A 244 -42.88 22.76 -12.89
CA ASP A 244 -43.19 21.40 -13.33
C ASP A 244 -41.90 20.66 -13.73
N TYR A 245 -41.03 21.31 -14.50
CA TYR A 245 -39.71 20.77 -14.83
C TYR A 245 -38.88 20.45 -13.58
N LYS A 246 -38.84 21.36 -12.60
CA LYS A 246 -38.13 21.17 -11.33
C LYS A 246 -38.66 19.95 -10.57
N GLN A 247 -39.98 19.82 -10.45
CA GLN A 247 -40.60 18.69 -9.77
C GLN A 247 -40.32 17.37 -10.47
N GLU A 248 -40.46 17.34 -11.79
CA GLU A 248 -40.20 16.14 -12.60
C GLU A 248 -38.71 15.75 -12.55
N ALA A 249 -37.80 16.72 -12.63
CA ALA A 249 -36.36 16.49 -12.50
C ALA A 249 -36.00 15.89 -11.12
N ILE A 250 -36.54 16.45 -10.02
CA ILE A 250 -36.32 15.91 -8.67
C ILE A 250 -36.85 14.48 -8.56
N LYS A 251 -38.07 14.22 -9.07
CA LYS A 251 -38.69 12.90 -9.06
C LYS A 251 -37.88 11.86 -9.85
N GLN A 252 -37.31 12.26 -10.99
CA GLN A 252 -36.42 11.40 -11.77
C GLN A 252 -35.10 11.13 -11.06
N ILE A 253 -34.56 12.09 -10.30
CA ILE A 253 -33.34 11.90 -9.49
C ILE A 253 -33.59 10.92 -8.34
N GLU A 254 -34.75 11.02 -7.68
CA GLU A 254 -35.13 10.12 -6.57
C GLU A 254 -35.36 8.68 -7.02
N ASN A 255 -35.94 8.49 -8.21
CA ASN A 255 -36.24 7.17 -8.74
C ASN A 255 -35.04 6.52 -9.46
N LYS A 256 -33.92 7.22 -9.62
CA LYS A 256 -32.72 6.67 -10.27
C LYS A 256 -31.86 5.95 -9.25
N THR A 257 -31.65 4.66 -9.47
CA THR A 257 -30.54 3.92 -8.85
C THR A 257 -29.23 4.50 -9.37
N VAL A 258 -28.40 4.99 -8.46
CA VAL A 258 -27.08 5.49 -8.79
C VAL A 258 -26.16 4.30 -9.09
N SER A 259 -25.60 4.23 -10.30
CA SER A 259 -24.63 3.18 -10.64
C SER A 259 -23.34 3.37 -9.84
N GLU A 260 -22.67 2.27 -9.49
CA GLU A 260 -21.38 2.34 -8.77
C GLU A 260 -20.32 3.14 -9.53
N GLU A 261 -20.39 3.11 -10.86
CA GLU A 261 -19.48 3.84 -11.74
C GLU A 261 -19.64 5.36 -11.61
N ARG A 262 -20.90 5.85 -11.53
CA ARG A 262 -21.19 7.26 -11.26
C ARG A 262 -20.79 7.70 -9.86
N VAL A 263 -20.92 6.82 -8.86
CA VAL A 263 -20.42 7.08 -7.50
C VAL A 263 -18.89 7.20 -7.53
N ARG A 264 -18.21 6.37 -8.33
CA ARG A 264 -16.75 6.40 -8.47
C ARG A 264 -16.28 7.68 -9.14
N GLU A 265 -16.90 8.09 -10.25
CA GLU A 265 -16.63 9.36 -10.92
C GLU A 265 -16.83 10.54 -9.97
N TYR A 266 -17.96 10.59 -9.27
CA TYR A 266 -18.27 11.62 -8.29
C TYR A 266 -17.20 11.74 -7.20
N VAL A 267 -16.76 10.61 -6.65
CA VAL A 267 -15.74 10.58 -5.60
C VAL A 267 -14.38 11.06 -6.15
N ILE A 268 -14.01 10.66 -7.37
CA ILE A 268 -12.76 11.13 -7.99
C ILE A 268 -12.80 12.65 -8.25
N GLU A 269 -13.92 13.17 -8.74
CA GLU A 269 -14.08 14.60 -9.08
C GLU A 269 -14.14 15.50 -7.85
N ASN A 270 -14.81 15.07 -6.78
CA ASN A 270 -15.09 15.93 -5.62
C ASN A 270 -14.07 15.80 -4.49
N PHE A 271 -13.17 14.81 -4.54
CA PHE A 271 -12.13 14.62 -3.54
C PHE A 271 -10.73 14.70 -4.19
N PRO A 272 -10.20 15.91 -4.49
CA PRO A 272 -8.88 16.09 -5.11
C PRO A 272 -7.73 15.51 -4.26
N ILE A 273 -7.96 15.30 -2.97
CA ILE A 273 -7.04 14.62 -2.05
C ILE A 273 -6.77 13.17 -2.50
N LEU A 274 -7.74 12.49 -3.13
CA LEU A 274 -7.58 11.12 -3.63
C LEU A 274 -6.43 10.99 -4.63
N GLU A 275 -6.32 11.93 -5.56
CA GLU A 275 -5.27 11.89 -6.57
C GLU A 275 -3.90 12.04 -5.91
N GLN A 276 -3.79 12.93 -4.92
CA GLN A 276 -2.55 13.13 -4.15
C GLN A 276 -2.20 11.90 -3.30
N THR A 277 -3.17 11.31 -2.59
CA THR A 277 -2.99 10.08 -1.81
C THR A 277 -2.58 8.91 -2.70
N THR A 278 -3.19 8.79 -3.88
CA THR A 278 -2.83 7.75 -4.86
C THR A 278 -1.39 7.92 -5.32
N LYS A 279 -0.96 9.14 -5.68
CA LYS A 279 0.43 9.44 -6.07
C LYS A 279 1.43 9.22 -4.91
N ALA A 280 1.02 9.44 -3.67
CA ALA A 280 1.85 9.22 -2.49
C ALA A 280 1.95 7.73 -2.06
N THR A 281 1.08 6.86 -2.58
CA THR A 281 0.98 5.45 -2.17
C THR A 281 2.29 4.67 -2.27
N PRO A 282 3.13 4.80 -3.33
CA PRO A 282 4.43 4.13 -3.38
C PRO A 282 5.32 4.44 -2.17
N LEU A 283 5.35 5.71 -1.74
CA LEU A 283 6.13 6.14 -0.59
C LEU A 283 5.54 5.62 0.72
N ILE A 284 4.22 5.75 0.89
CA ILE A 284 3.51 5.25 2.07
C ILE A 284 3.74 3.75 2.24
N LEU A 285 3.59 2.97 1.17
CA LEU A 285 3.78 1.53 1.22
C LEU A 285 5.23 1.14 1.53
N ALA A 286 6.22 1.87 1.00
CA ALA A 286 7.62 1.62 1.31
C ALA A 286 7.95 1.91 2.79
N VAL A 287 7.40 2.99 3.35
CA VAL A 287 7.55 3.34 4.78
C VAL A 287 6.87 2.29 5.67
N LEU A 288 5.65 1.88 5.30
CA LEU A 288 4.91 0.83 6.03
C LEU A 288 5.65 -0.51 5.97
N LEU A 289 6.15 -0.91 4.79
CA LEU A 289 6.94 -2.13 4.64
C LEU A 289 8.20 -2.10 5.51
N TYR A 290 8.96 -1.00 5.46
CA TYR A 290 10.15 -0.86 6.28
C TYR A 290 9.83 -0.96 7.77
N SER A 291 8.79 -0.24 8.22
CA SER A 291 8.34 -0.27 9.61
C SER A 291 7.91 -1.67 10.05
N PHE A 292 7.15 -2.35 9.19
CA PHE A 292 6.72 -3.73 9.41
C PHE A 292 7.91 -4.69 9.54
N LEU A 293 8.88 -4.62 8.62
CA LEU A 293 10.07 -5.47 8.66
C LEU A 293 10.98 -5.15 9.86
N GLU A 294 11.10 -3.88 10.26
CA GLU A 294 11.84 -3.47 11.46
C GLU A 294 11.27 -4.12 12.73
N VAL A 295 9.94 -4.21 12.86
CA VAL A 295 9.28 -4.92 13.96
C VAL A 295 9.55 -6.43 13.85
N LEU A 296 9.37 -7.02 12.67
CA LEU A 296 9.58 -8.46 12.47
C LEU A 296 11.01 -8.94 12.74
N LYS A 297 11.99 -8.08 12.46
CA LYS A 297 13.39 -8.37 12.78
C LYS A 297 13.62 -8.68 14.25
N LEU A 298 12.82 -8.14 15.17
CA LEU A 298 12.97 -8.45 16.60
C LEU A 298 12.82 -9.95 16.85
N PHE A 299 11.87 -10.61 16.18
CA PHE A 299 11.68 -12.05 16.26
C PHE A 299 12.89 -12.82 15.71
N ALA A 300 13.38 -12.43 14.53
CA ALA A 300 14.57 -13.03 13.96
C ALA A 300 15.79 -12.86 14.90
N ALA A 301 15.99 -11.66 15.44
CA ALA A 301 17.09 -11.35 16.35
C ALA A 301 17.03 -12.21 17.63
N LEU A 302 15.84 -12.43 18.20
CA LEU A 302 15.68 -13.32 19.36
C LEU A 302 16.07 -14.76 19.02
N VAL A 303 15.52 -15.31 17.93
CA VAL A 303 15.78 -16.69 17.50
C VAL A 303 17.27 -16.92 17.23
N PHE A 304 17.92 -16.02 16.48
CA PHE A 304 19.33 -16.18 16.15
C PHE A 304 20.26 -15.84 17.32
N GLY A 305 19.83 -15.02 18.27
CA GLY A 305 20.51 -14.86 19.55
C GLY A 305 20.57 -16.16 20.35
N LEU A 306 19.42 -16.86 20.44
CA LEU A 306 19.35 -18.17 21.09
C LEU A 306 20.19 -19.21 20.34
N ALA A 307 20.07 -19.28 19.01
CA ALA A 307 20.84 -20.21 18.18
C ALA A 307 22.35 -20.02 18.36
N TYR A 308 22.85 -18.79 18.29
CA TYR A 308 24.28 -18.52 18.48
C TYR A 308 24.75 -18.84 19.90
N SER A 309 23.93 -18.54 20.92
CA SER A 309 24.22 -18.89 22.31
C SER A 309 24.33 -20.41 22.51
N ALA A 310 23.44 -21.20 21.89
CA ALA A 310 23.47 -22.65 21.94
C ALA A 310 24.72 -23.23 21.25
N ILE A 311 25.15 -22.64 20.14
CA ILE A 311 26.33 -23.08 19.38
C ILE A 311 27.62 -22.79 20.18
N LYS A 312 27.74 -21.61 20.81
CA LYS A 312 28.95 -21.23 21.56
C LYS A 312 29.10 -21.93 22.91
N LYS A 313 28.03 -22.54 23.44
CA LYS A 313 28.07 -23.33 24.68
C LYS A 313 28.68 -24.72 24.47
N LYS A 314 28.79 -25.19 23.23
CA LYS A 314 29.50 -26.42 22.84
C LYS A 314 30.94 -26.09 22.47
#